data_AF-A0A4Y8T5J7-F1
#
_entry.id   AF-A0A4Y8T5J7-F1
#
_cell.length_a   1.000
_cell.length_b   1.000
_cell.length_c   1.000
_cell.angle_alpha   90.00
_cell.angle_beta   90.00
_cell.angle_gamma   90.00
#
_symmetry.space_group_name_H-M   'P 1'
#
loop_
_entity.id
_entity.type
_entity.pdbx_description
1 polymer ?
#
loop_
_entity_poly.entity_id
_entity_poly.type
_entity_poly.pdbx_seq_one_letter_code
_entity_poly.pdbx_strand_id
1 'polypeptide(L)'
;MGKKIQKHCLSILIAIGVILAGFSAYTGDWISCISFITTTVFIAVSMRASIYEKITKNMAVVLIGVSVIKTIEIAYYFWIHDYKSVTWNLGLIGFCIYDMKQYFIEEEN
;
A
#
# COMPACT_ATOMS: atom_id res chain seq x y z
N MET A 1 3.03 -17.74 18.34
CA MET A 1 4.33 -17.69 17.65
C MET A 1 4.31 -16.84 16.37
N GLY A 2 3.26 -16.95 15.52
CA GLY A 2 3.16 -16.20 14.24
C GLY A 2 3.20 -14.66 14.34
N LYS A 3 2.54 -14.05 15.33
CA LYS A 3 2.48 -12.58 15.49
C LYS A 3 3.85 -11.91 15.69
N LYS A 4 4.82 -12.61 16.30
CA LYS A 4 6.19 -12.06 16.51
C LYS A 4 6.99 -12.06 15.20
N ILE A 5 6.84 -13.11 14.40
CA ILE A 5 7.46 -13.25 13.07
C ILE A 5 6.87 -12.21 12.10
N GLN A 6 5.55 -12.04 12.09
CA GLN A 6 4.88 -11.03 11.26
C GLN A 6 5.35 -9.61 11.59
N LYS A 7 5.50 -9.25 12.87
CA LYS A 7 6.05 -7.94 13.27
C LYS A 7 7.47 -7.72 12.78
N HIS A 8 8.32 -8.76 12.82
CA HIS A 8 9.68 -8.65 12.31
C HIS A 8 9.71 -8.51 10.78
N CYS A 9 8.89 -9.29 10.08
CA CYS A 9 8.73 -9.19 8.64
C CYS A 9 8.24 -7.79 8.23
N LEU A 10 7.26 -7.24 8.96
CA LEU A 10 6.77 -5.87 8.77
C LEU A 10 7.90 -4.84 8.90
N SER A 11 8.71 -4.91 9.96
CA SER A 11 9.83 -3.97 10.14
C SER A 11 10.85 -4.03 9.00
N ILE A 12 11.12 -5.23 8.48
CA ILE A 12 12.04 -5.43 7.35
C ILE A 12 11.45 -4.84 6.07
N LEU A 13 10.17 -5.10 5.78
CA LEU A 13 9.49 -4.58 4.59
C LEU A 13 9.41 -3.05 4.60
N ILE A 14 9.14 -2.44 5.76
CA ILE A 14 9.17 -1.00 5.92
C ILE A 14 10.57 -0.45 5.65
N ALA A 15 11.61 -1.06 6.22
CA ALA A 15 12.98 -0.62 6.01
C ALA A 15 13.38 -0.67 4.52
N ILE A 16 13.06 -1.76 3.83
CA ILE A 16 13.31 -1.91 2.39
C ILE A 16 12.58 -0.81 1.61
N GLY A 17 11.29 -0.60 1.89
CA GLY A 17 10.48 0.42 1.23
C GLY A 17 11.04 1.84 1.39
N VAL A 18 11.48 2.19 2.60
CA VAL A 18 12.11 3.49 2.89
C VAL A 18 13.45 3.64 2.17
N ILE A 19 14.27 2.60 2.12
CA ILE A 19 15.56 2.64 1.39
C ILE A 19 15.32 2.86 -0.11
N LEU A 20 14.37 2.15 -0.71
CA LEU A 20 14.03 2.30 -2.13
C LEU A 20 13.47 3.70 -2.44
N ALA A 21 12.63 4.24 -1.54
CA ALA A 21 12.14 5.61 -1.65
C ALA A 21 13.29 6.64 -1.56
N GLY A 22 14.21 6.46 -0.61
CA GLY A 22 15.39 7.34 -0.47
C GLY A 22 16.30 7.28 -1.70
N PHE A 23 16.53 6.08 -2.25
CA PHE A 23 17.33 5.90 -3.46
C PHE A 23 16.69 6.56 -4.68
N SER A 24 15.39 6.37 -4.89
CA SER A 24 14.67 7.01 -6.02
C SER A 24 14.59 8.52 -5.89
N ALA A 25 14.44 9.06 -4.67
CA ALA A 25 14.56 10.50 -4.42
C ALA A 25 15.96 11.02 -4.77
N TYR A 26 17.02 10.28 -4.41
CA TYR A 26 18.40 10.64 -4.74
C TYR A 26 18.66 10.66 -6.26
N THR A 27 18.06 9.74 -7.02
CA THR A 27 18.20 9.70 -8.48
C THR A 27 17.26 10.67 -9.21
N GLY A 28 16.41 11.41 -8.49
CA GLY A 28 15.43 12.35 -9.07
C GLY A 28 14.20 11.68 -9.67
N ASP A 29 13.98 10.38 -9.43
CA ASP A 29 12.81 9.64 -9.90
C ASP A 29 11.67 9.74 -8.87
N TRP A 30 10.97 10.87 -8.91
CA TRP A 30 9.91 11.20 -7.96
C TRP A 30 8.68 10.29 -8.08
N ILE A 31 8.39 9.77 -9.28
CA ILE A 31 7.27 8.83 -9.48
C ILE A 31 7.55 7.55 -8.71
N SER A 32 8.74 6.96 -8.89
CA SER A 32 9.14 5.75 -8.18
C SER A 32 9.21 5.97 -6.67
N CYS A 33 9.69 7.13 -6.22
CA CYS A 33 9.71 7.50 -4.80
C CYS A 33 8.32 7.46 -4.17
N ILE A 34 7.34 8.12 -4.80
CA ILE A 34 5.94 8.11 -4.34
C ILE A 34 5.38 6.68 -4.36
N SER A 35 5.69 5.89 -5.40
CA SER A 35 5.23 4.51 -5.49
C SER A 35 5.78 3.61 -4.39
N PHE A 36 7.07 3.76 -4.02
CA PHE A 36 7.65 3.02 -2.91
C PHE A 36 7.06 3.43 -1.57
N ILE A 37 6.89 4.72 -1.31
CA ILE A 37 6.27 5.22 -0.07
C ILE A 37 4.84 4.70 0.06
N THR A 38 4.03 4.85 -0.98
CA THR A 38 2.61 4.43 -0.95
C THR A 38 2.46 2.92 -0.80
N THR A 39 3.28 2.13 -1.50
CA THR A 39 3.28 0.67 -1.37
C THR A 39 3.71 0.25 0.04
N THR A 40 4.69 0.93 0.64
CA THR A 40 5.13 0.67 2.01
C THR A 40 4.01 0.96 3.02
N VAL A 41 3.31 2.07 2.86
CA VAL A 41 2.16 2.44 3.70
C VAL A 41 1.05 1.40 3.56
N PHE A 42 0.73 0.98 2.33
CA PHE A 42 -0.25 -0.07 2.08
C PHE A 42 0.11 -1.37 2.82
N ILE A 43 1.33 -1.89 2.63
CA ILE A 43 1.79 -3.11 3.30
C ILE A 43 1.70 -2.97 4.82
N ALA A 44 2.08 -1.81 5.37
CA ALA A 44 2.02 -1.59 6.81
C ALA A 44 0.60 -1.61 7.37
N VAL A 45 -0.36 -1.03 6.64
CA VAL A 45 -1.77 -1.05 7.03
C VAL A 45 -2.36 -2.45 6.90
N SER A 46 -2.18 -3.13 5.77
CA SER A 46 -2.71 -4.48 5.54
C SER A 46 -2.11 -5.52 6.49
N MET A 47 -0.79 -5.46 6.76
CA MET A 47 -0.18 -6.34 7.77
C MET A 47 -0.70 -6.05 9.17
N ARG A 48 -0.93 -4.78 9.52
CA ARG A 48 -1.51 -4.43 10.82
C ARG A 48 -2.94 -4.97 10.91
N ALA A 49 -3.76 -4.82 9.87
CA ALA A 49 -5.09 -5.40 9.80
C ALA A 49 -5.05 -6.93 9.98
N SER A 50 -4.10 -7.63 9.34
CA SER A 50 -3.91 -9.07 9.50
C SER A 50 -3.50 -9.50 10.93
N ILE A 51 -2.73 -8.69 11.65
CA ILE A 51 -2.28 -9.03 13.02
C ILE A 51 -3.40 -8.83 14.05
N TYR A 52 -4.21 -7.79 13.86
CA TYR A 52 -5.25 -7.36 14.80
C TYR A 52 -6.66 -7.75 14.37
N GLU A 53 -6.80 -8.38 13.19
CA GLU A 53 -8.05 -8.86 12.57
C GLU A 53 -9.15 -7.78 12.44
N LYS A 54 -8.75 -6.51 12.50
CA LYS A 54 -9.67 -5.38 12.46
C LYS A 54 -9.04 -4.21 11.73
N ILE A 55 -9.79 -3.67 10.77
CA ILE A 55 -9.51 -2.37 10.15
C ILE A 55 -10.10 -1.30 11.05
N THR A 56 -9.40 -0.19 11.24
CA THR A 56 -9.93 0.98 11.97
C THR A 56 -10.30 2.08 10.97
N LYS A 57 -11.16 3.02 11.38
CA LYS A 57 -11.51 4.19 10.55
C LYS A 57 -10.29 4.89 9.95
N ASN A 58 -9.25 5.10 10.75
CA ASN A 58 -8.02 5.76 10.31
C ASN A 58 -7.27 4.92 9.26
N MET A 59 -7.27 3.59 9.39
CA MET A 59 -6.67 2.71 8.39
C MET A 59 -7.46 2.73 7.08
N ALA A 60 -8.80 2.71 7.14
CA ALA A 60 -9.63 2.83 5.95
C ALA A 60 -9.37 4.15 5.22
N VAL A 61 -9.26 5.27 5.94
CA VAL A 61 -8.89 6.58 5.35
C VAL A 61 -7.51 6.52 4.68
N VAL A 62 -6.52 5.86 5.30
CA VAL A 62 -5.20 5.67 4.68
C VAL A 62 -5.29 4.84 3.40
N LEU A 63 -6.07 3.75 3.39
CA LEU A 63 -6.28 2.91 2.21
C LEU A 63 -6.99 3.64 1.06
N ILE A 64 -7.94 4.54 1.38
CA ILE A 64 -8.54 5.44 0.39
C ILE A 64 -7.45 6.34 -0.21
N GLY A 65 -6.61 6.95 0.63
CA GLY A 65 -5.48 7.78 0.16
C GLY A 65 -4.52 7.02 -0.76
N VAL A 66 -4.14 5.79 -0.38
CA VAL A 66 -3.33 4.89 -1.21
C VAL A 66 -4.02 4.64 -2.57
N SER A 67 -5.31 4.33 -2.56
CA SER A 67 -6.07 4.04 -3.79
C SER A 67 -6.11 5.22 -4.76
N VAL A 68 -6.25 6.45 -4.24
CA VAL A 68 -6.22 7.68 -5.04
C VAL A 68 -4.85 7.87 -5.69
N ILE A 69 -3.76 7.72 -4.93
CA ILE A 69 -2.41 7.88 -5.48
C ILE A 69 -2.12 6.80 -6.54
N LYS A 70 -2.53 5.55 -6.29
CA LYS A 70 -2.38 4.45 -7.25
C LYS A 70 -3.17 4.67 -8.55
N THR A 71 -4.31 5.34 -8.47
CA THR A 71 -5.09 5.74 -9.66
C THR A 71 -4.33 6.77 -10.51
N ILE A 72 -3.68 7.75 -9.87
CA ILE A 72 -2.83 8.73 -10.57
C ILE A 72 -1.64 8.02 -11.23
N GLU A 73 -1.00 7.10 -10.52
CA GLU A 73 0.10 6.30 -11.08
C GLU A 73 -0.37 5.43 -12.25
N ILE A 74 -1.57 4.85 -12.21
CA ILE A 74 -2.12 4.11 -13.36
C ILE A 74 -2.22 5.01 -14.58
N ALA A 75 -2.74 6.24 -14.44
CA ALA A 75 -2.83 7.18 -15.56
C ALA A 75 -1.43 7.51 -16.12
N TYR A 76 -0.45 7.73 -15.25
CA TYR A 76 0.94 7.98 -15.64
C TYR A 76 1.56 6.76 -16.37
N TYR A 77 1.48 5.56 -15.79
CA TYR A 77 2.07 4.36 -16.37
C TYR A 77 1.37 3.94 -17.67
N PHE A 78 0.07 4.20 -17.79
CA PHE A 78 -0.65 4.00 -19.03
C PHE A 78 -0.15 4.95 -20.13
N TRP A 79 0.10 6.21 -19.79
CA TRP A 79 0.65 7.22 -20.71
C TRP A 79 2.03 6.84 -21.26
N ILE A 80 2.90 6.30 -20.41
CA ILE A 80 4.24 5.85 -20.82
C ILE A 80 4.29 4.39 -21.33
N HIS A 81 3.12 3.78 -21.57
CA HIS A 81 2.97 2.40 -22.03
C HIS A 81 3.62 1.32 -21.13
N ASP A 82 3.76 1.58 -19.84
CA ASP A 82 4.20 0.60 -18.85
C ASP A 82 3.00 -0.17 -18.25
N TYR A 83 2.48 -1.10 -19.03
CA TYR A 83 1.31 -1.90 -18.63
C TYR A 83 1.56 -2.85 -17.46
N LYS A 84 2.84 -3.18 -17.18
CA LYS A 84 3.20 -3.99 -16.02
C LYS A 84 2.91 -3.22 -14.73
N SER A 85 3.35 -1.96 -14.67
CA SER A 85 3.10 -1.09 -13.51
C SER A 85 1.61 -0.73 -13.37
N VAL A 86 0.89 -0.57 -14.49
CA VAL A 86 -0.59 -0.43 -14.48
C VAL A 86 -1.26 -1.62 -13.80
N THR A 87 -0.92 -2.84 -14.22
CA THR A 87 -1.52 -4.08 -13.69
C THR A 87 -1.24 -4.23 -12.20
N TRP A 88 0.00 -3.93 -11.79
CA TRP A 88 0.39 -3.97 -10.38
C TRP A 88 -0.45 -3.01 -9.52
N ASN A 89 -0.62 -1.78 -9.98
CA ASN A 89 -1.38 -0.77 -9.26
C ASN A 89 -2.90 -1.07 -9.22
N LEU A 90 -3.46 -1.66 -10.27
CA LEU A 90 -4.84 -2.15 -10.26
C LEU A 90 -5.03 -3.25 -9.20
N GLY A 91 -4.07 -4.17 -9.08
CA GLY A 91 -4.06 -5.19 -8.04
C GLY A 91 -4.09 -4.58 -6.63
N LEU A 92 -3.26 -3.57 -6.38
CA LEU A 92 -3.22 -2.87 -5.08
C LEU A 92 -4.54 -2.15 -4.75
N ILE A 93 -5.19 -1.52 -5.73
CA ILE A 93 -6.53 -0.94 -5.53
C ILE A 93 -7.55 -2.02 -5.16
N GLY A 94 -7.53 -3.16 -5.87
CA GLY A 94 -8.38 -4.30 -5.55
C GLY A 94 -8.19 -4.79 -4.11
N PHE A 95 -6.95 -4.88 -3.64
CA PHE A 95 -6.65 -5.21 -2.25
C PHE A 95 -7.13 -4.15 -1.25
N CYS A 96 -6.97 -2.86 -1.56
CA CYS A 96 -7.47 -1.79 -0.69
C CYS A 96 -9.00 -1.90 -0.53
N ILE A 97 -9.74 -2.16 -1.60
CA ILE A 97 -11.19 -2.38 -1.55
C ILE A 97 -11.54 -3.61 -0.72
N TYR A 98 -10.82 -4.72 -0.91
CA TYR A 98 -11.02 -5.94 -0.14
C TYR A 98 -10.83 -5.72 1.37
N ASP A 99 -9.71 -5.08 1.76
CA ASP A 99 -9.41 -4.76 3.15
C ASP A 99 -10.46 -3.81 3.75
N MET A 100 -10.86 -2.77 3.01
CA MET A 100 -11.90 -1.84 3.46
C MET A 100 -13.29 -2.50 3.59
N LYS A 101 -13.63 -3.49 2.75
CA LYS A 101 -14.92 -4.17 2.84
C LYS A 101 -15.12 -4.85 4.20
N GLN A 102 -14.04 -5.37 4.81
CA GLN A 102 -14.10 -5.94 6.15
C GLN A 102 -14.52 -4.90 7.21
N TYR A 103 -14.11 -3.64 7.04
CA TYR A 103 -14.50 -2.54 7.91
C TYR A 103 -16.00 -2.23 7.86
N PHE A 104 -16.54 -2.10 6.64
CA PHE A 104 -17.95 -1.72 6.47
C PHE A 104 -18.93 -2.81 6.92
N ILE A 105 -18.53 -4.09 6.86
CA ILE A 105 -19.34 -5.21 7.36
C ILE A 105 -19.38 -5.23 8.90
N GLU A 106 -18.31 -4.80 9.59
CA GLU A 106 -18.27 -4.72 11.06
C GLU A 106 -19.08 -3.56 11.64
N GLU A 107 -19.33 -2.48 10.90
CA GLU A 107 -20.16 -1.35 11.37
C GLU A 107 -21.67 -1.59 11.22
N GLU A 108 -22.08 -2.60 10.44
CA GLU A 108 -23.49 -2.90 10.14
C GLU A 108 -24.12 -3.97 11.06
N ASN A 109 -23.34 -4.54 12.00
CA ASN A 109 -23.78 -5.47 13.06
C ASN A 109 -23.66 -4.84 14.45
#